data_AF-A0A8S9YCT3-F1
#
_entry.id   AF-A0A8S9YCT3-F1
#
_cell.length_a   1.000
_cell.length_b   1.000
_cell.length_c   1.000
_cell.angle_alpha   90.00
_cell.angle_beta   90.00
_cell.angle_gamma   90.00
#
_symmetry.space_group_name_H-M   'P 1'
#
loop_
_entity.id
_entity.type
_entity.pdbx_description
1 polymer ?
#
loop_
_entity_poly.entity_id
_entity_poly.type
_entity_poly.pdbx_seq_one_letter_code
_entity_poly.pdbx_strand_id
1 'polypeptide(L)'
;MSLGAIGNHVFIFLVGLTFVSSAKFYTSCSKGSRVYNVTLDACKGAVCSLQQNKPFTLTIEFKSLRKLVNGRPTFCATDIPDNAPCVDMSGKRGNICNFMEPECPLANGESYTYQLTAKMISISYDGIMRFVVGDFKGGQFLCVDINVAVA
;
A
#
# COMPACT_ATOMS: atom_id res chain seq x y z
N MET A 1 42.02 11.67 62.39
CA MET A 1 40.60 11.28 62.26
C MET A 1 39.84 12.55 61.90
N SER A 2 39.13 12.74 60.79
CA SER A 2 38.65 11.89 59.70
C SER A 2 38.69 12.71 58.39
N LEU A 3 38.89 12.05 57.24
CA LEU A 3 38.65 12.64 55.93
C LEU A 3 37.14 12.60 55.63
N GLY A 4 36.55 13.74 55.29
CA GLY A 4 35.18 13.83 54.78
C GLY A 4 35.15 13.50 53.28
N ALA A 5 34.40 12.47 52.91
CA ALA A 5 34.23 12.01 51.54
C ALA A 5 33.41 13.01 50.71
N ILE A 6 33.96 13.43 49.58
CA ILE A 6 33.27 14.25 48.59
C ILE A 6 32.45 13.30 47.72
N GLY A 7 31.13 13.33 47.88
CA GLY A 7 30.18 12.52 47.13
C GLY A 7 30.19 12.88 45.65
N ASN A 8 30.60 11.92 44.82
CA ASN A 8 30.64 12.05 43.37
C ASN A 8 29.24 11.75 42.80
N HIS A 9 28.44 12.80 42.56
CA HIS A 9 27.11 12.64 41.94
C HIS A 9 27.25 12.48 40.42
N VAL A 10 27.16 11.23 39.95
CA VAL A 10 27.06 10.91 38.52
C VAL A 10 25.60 11.12 38.08
N PHE A 11 25.33 12.20 37.35
CA PHE A 11 24.05 12.41 36.66
C PHE A 11 24.03 11.60 35.36
N ILE A 12 23.31 10.49 35.34
CA ILE A 12 23.05 9.69 34.14
C ILE A 12 21.84 10.28 33.42
N PHE A 13 22.06 10.99 32.31
CA PHE A 13 20.99 11.40 31.39
C PHE A 13 20.59 10.20 30.52
N LEU A 14 19.51 9.52 30.89
CA LEU A 14 18.84 8.54 30.04
C LEU A 14 18.13 9.29 28.90
N VAL A 15 18.79 9.42 27.75
CA VAL A 15 18.15 9.90 26.51
C VAL A 15 17.29 8.76 25.98
N GLY A 16 16.01 8.78 26.34
CA GLY A 16 15.00 7.88 25.79
C GLY A 16 14.74 8.24 24.32
N LEU A 17 15.28 7.46 23.40
CA LEU A 17 14.92 7.51 21.98
C LEU A 17 13.47 7.02 21.81
N THR A 18 12.51 7.94 21.78
CA THR A 18 11.14 7.62 21.39
C THR A 18 11.08 7.48 19.87
N PHE A 19 11.04 6.24 19.38
CA PHE A 19 10.81 5.96 17.96
C PHE A 19 9.33 6.24 17.63
N VAL A 20 9.06 7.37 16.99
CA VAL A 20 7.72 7.65 16.45
C VAL A 20 7.55 6.83 15.18
N SER A 21 6.91 5.66 15.28
CA SER A 21 6.49 4.90 14.09
C SER A 21 5.20 5.51 13.55
N SER A 22 5.25 6.05 12.33
CA SER A 22 4.02 6.44 11.63
C SER A 22 3.21 5.18 11.30
N ALA A 23 1.93 5.15 11.70
CA ALA A 23 1.04 4.07 11.34
C ALA A 23 0.81 4.08 9.83
N LYS A 24 1.19 2.98 9.15
CA LYS A 24 0.98 2.85 7.70
C LYS A 24 -0.48 2.52 7.42
N PHE A 25 -1.05 3.17 6.41
CA PHE A 25 -2.40 2.86 5.92
C PHE A 25 -2.47 1.63 5.01
N TYR A 26 -1.31 1.03 4.71
CA TYR A 26 -1.23 -0.11 3.80
C TYR A 26 -0.25 -1.19 4.27
N THR A 27 -0.50 -2.41 3.80
CA THR A 27 0.41 -3.56 3.92
C THR A 27 0.60 -4.21 2.55
N SER A 28 1.81 -4.68 2.24
CA SER A 28 2.03 -5.45 1.01
C SER A 28 1.73 -6.92 1.23
N CYS A 29 0.96 -7.52 0.32
CA CYS A 29 0.68 -8.95 0.24
C CYS A 29 1.30 -9.57 -1.02
N SER A 30 2.20 -8.85 -1.70
CA SER A 30 2.72 -9.20 -3.02
C SER A 30 3.57 -10.48 -3.00
N LYS A 31 3.46 -11.30 -4.06
CA LYS A 31 4.29 -12.50 -4.26
C LYS A 31 5.19 -12.43 -5.49
N GLY A 32 4.79 -11.69 -6.52
CA GLY A 32 5.59 -11.48 -7.75
C GLY A 32 6.36 -10.15 -7.79
N SER A 33 6.24 -9.33 -6.75
CA SER A 33 6.83 -8.00 -6.65
C SER A 33 7.14 -7.65 -5.20
N ARG A 34 8.00 -6.66 -5.00
CA ARG A 34 8.33 -6.07 -3.70
C ARG A 34 7.92 -4.60 -3.71
N VAL A 35 6.87 -4.27 -2.96
CA VAL A 35 6.39 -2.89 -2.80
C VAL A 35 7.31 -2.14 -1.84
N TYR A 36 7.77 -0.95 -2.25
CA TYR A 36 8.55 -0.06 -1.39
C TYR A 36 7.75 1.16 -0.94
N ASN A 37 6.84 1.67 -1.77
CA ASN A 37 6.03 2.82 -1.43
C ASN A 37 4.60 2.69 -2.00
N VAL A 38 3.64 3.22 -1.26
CA VAL A 38 2.25 3.37 -1.70
C VAL A 38 1.81 4.75 -1.27
N THR A 39 1.27 5.51 -2.21
CA THR A 39 0.61 6.78 -1.92
C THR A 39 -0.82 6.74 -2.43
N LEU A 40 -1.71 7.33 -1.65
CA LEU A 40 -3.11 7.48 -1.99
C LEU A 40 -3.53 8.85 -1.45
N ASP A 41 -3.89 9.76 -2.35
CA ASP A 41 -4.17 11.18 -2.04
C ASP A 41 -5.31 11.39 -1.03
N ALA A 42 -6.21 10.41 -0.92
CA ALA A 42 -7.28 10.37 0.08
C ALA A 42 -6.81 10.01 1.52
N CYS A 43 -5.53 9.66 1.72
CA CYS A 43 -5.00 9.26 3.02
C CYS A 43 -4.30 10.41 3.73
N LYS A 44 -4.77 10.75 4.95
CA LYS A 44 -4.12 11.72 5.85
C LYS A 44 -3.55 11.07 7.12
N GLY A 45 -3.64 9.76 7.23
CA GLY A 45 -3.21 9.00 8.41
C GLY A 45 -3.26 7.49 8.13
N ALA A 46 -3.49 6.69 9.17
CA ALA A 46 -3.52 5.22 9.10
C ALA A 46 -4.75 4.63 8.38
N VAL A 47 -5.75 5.46 8.10
CA VAL A 47 -6.98 5.10 7.40
C VAL A 47 -7.23 6.16 6.32
N CYS A 48 -7.63 5.71 5.14
CA CYS A 48 -7.88 6.56 3.98
C CYS A 48 -9.38 6.85 3.85
N SER A 49 -9.75 8.12 3.90
CA SER A 49 -11.15 8.54 3.82
C SER A 49 -11.56 8.73 2.37
N LEU A 50 -12.18 7.71 1.78
CA LEU A 50 -12.65 7.74 0.40
C LEU A 50 -14.03 8.39 0.32
N GLN A 51 -14.17 9.39 -0.56
CA GLN A 51 -15.42 10.09 -0.78
C GLN A 51 -16.14 9.56 -2.03
N GLN A 52 -17.45 9.34 -1.92
CA GLN A 52 -18.26 8.92 -3.05
C GLN A 52 -18.17 9.93 -4.20
N ASN A 53 -18.02 9.43 -5.43
CA ASN A 53 -17.90 10.20 -6.68
C ASN A 53 -16.73 11.19 -6.77
N LYS A 54 -15.84 11.21 -5.77
CA LYS A 54 -14.60 11.99 -5.83
C LYS A 54 -13.47 11.15 -6.42
N PRO A 55 -12.63 11.74 -7.30
CA PRO A 55 -11.46 11.04 -7.77
C PRO A 55 -10.43 10.89 -6.65
N PHE A 56 -9.72 9.77 -6.68
CA PHE A 56 -8.52 9.53 -5.90
C PHE A 56 -7.44 8.99 -6.84
N THR A 57 -6.19 9.23 -6.48
CA THR A 57 -5.01 8.72 -7.20
C THR A 57 -4.24 7.76 -6.30
N LEU A 58 -4.15 6.51 -6.74
CA LEU A 58 -3.31 5.47 -6.14
C LEU A 58 -2.00 5.38 -6.93
N THR A 59 -0.87 5.54 -6.25
CA THR A 59 0.45 5.28 -6.80
C THR A 59 1.12 4.15 -6.00
N ILE A 60 1.61 3.14 -6.71
CA ILE A 60 2.32 2.00 -6.11
C ILE A 60 3.68 1.88 -6.77
N GLU A 61 4.68 1.85 -5.93
CA GLU A 61 6.08 1.93 -6.29
C GLU A 61 6.71 0.59 -5.84
N PHE A 62 7.15 -0.22 -6.81
CA PHE A 62 7.54 -1.60 -6.55
C PHE A 62 8.66 -2.10 -7.47
N LYS A 63 9.42 -3.08 -6.95
CA LYS A 63 10.42 -3.84 -7.71
C LYS A 63 9.79 -5.13 -8.20
N SER A 64 9.89 -5.40 -9.49
CA SER A 64 9.43 -6.65 -10.08
C SER A 64 10.38 -7.80 -9.72
N LEU A 65 9.83 -8.95 -9.32
CA LEU A 65 10.62 -10.16 -8.98
C LEU A 65 10.52 -11.26 -10.05
N ARG A 66 9.74 -11.01 -11.11
CA ARG A 66 9.59 -11.91 -12.26
C ARG A 66 9.03 -11.16 -13.45
N LYS A 67 9.20 -11.70 -14.66
CA LYS A 67 8.66 -11.08 -15.88
C LYS A 67 7.12 -11.03 -15.84
N LEU A 68 6.53 -9.90 -16.20
CA LEU A 68 5.09 -9.73 -16.43
C LEU A 68 4.86 -9.02 -17.76
N VAL A 69 4.17 -9.66 -18.69
CA VAL A 69 3.87 -9.05 -20.00
C VAL A 69 2.59 -8.21 -19.94
N ASN A 70 1.63 -8.68 -19.17
CA ASN A 70 0.33 -8.07 -18.96
C ASN A 70 -0.25 -8.57 -17.62
N GLY A 71 -1.19 -7.82 -17.06
CA GLY A 71 -1.85 -8.20 -15.81
C GLY A 71 -3.21 -7.53 -15.66
N ARG A 72 -4.09 -8.13 -14.87
CA ARG A 72 -5.44 -7.62 -14.63
C ARG A 72 -5.51 -6.93 -13.26
N PRO A 73 -5.69 -5.59 -13.21
CA PRO A 73 -5.89 -4.88 -11.96
C PRO A 73 -7.31 -5.10 -11.42
N THR A 74 -7.43 -5.44 -10.14
CA THR A 74 -8.69 -5.71 -9.45
C THR A 74 -8.66 -5.09 -8.05
N PHE A 75 -9.78 -4.52 -7.61
CA PHE A 75 -9.97 -4.09 -6.23
C PHE A 75 -11.00 -4.99 -5.55
N CYS A 76 -10.72 -5.49 -4.35
CA CYS A 76 -11.62 -6.35 -3.59
C CYS A 76 -11.78 -5.82 -2.15
N ALA A 77 -12.97 -5.89 -1.57
CA ALA A 77 -13.13 -5.78 -0.12
C ALA A 77 -12.81 -7.14 0.53
N THR A 78 -11.92 -7.23 1.52
CA THR A 78 -11.36 -8.54 1.95
C THR A 78 -11.76 -9.02 3.33
N ASP A 79 -12.32 -8.14 4.14
CA ASP A 79 -12.77 -8.36 5.51
C ASP A 79 -14.31 -8.47 5.61
N ILE A 80 -15.01 -8.52 4.47
CA ILE A 80 -16.40 -8.95 4.39
C ILE A 80 -16.44 -10.49 4.23
N PRO A 81 -16.99 -11.24 5.21
CA PRO A 81 -17.25 -12.66 5.03
C PRO A 81 -18.39 -12.86 4.01
N ASP A 82 -18.21 -13.82 3.10
CA ASP A 82 -19.05 -14.15 1.94
C ASP A 82 -19.12 -13.10 0.81
N ASN A 83 -18.75 -13.52 -0.41
CA ASN A 83 -18.86 -12.75 -1.66
C ASN A 83 -18.29 -11.31 -1.61
N ALA A 84 -17.13 -11.15 -0.96
CA ALA A 84 -16.24 -10.00 -1.08
C ALA A 84 -16.29 -9.38 -2.49
N PRO A 85 -16.94 -8.21 -2.67
CA PRO A 85 -17.12 -7.65 -4.00
C PRO A 85 -15.76 -7.25 -4.57
N CYS A 86 -15.38 -7.90 -5.66
CA CYS A 86 -14.23 -7.55 -6.47
C CYS A 86 -14.69 -6.77 -7.71
N VAL A 87 -14.05 -5.64 -7.97
CA VAL A 87 -14.26 -4.84 -9.18
C VAL A 87 -13.06 -5.06 -10.10
N ASP A 88 -13.32 -5.74 -11.22
CA ASP A 88 -12.36 -5.87 -12.31
C ASP A 88 -12.26 -4.55 -13.09
N MET A 89 -11.06 -3.97 -13.13
CA MET A 89 -10.81 -2.72 -13.87
C MET A 89 -10.52 -2.98 -15.36
N SER A 90 -10.51 -4.24 -15.81
CA SER A 90 -10.18 -4.65 -17.18
C SER A 90 -11.13 -4.09 -18.25
N GLY A 91 -12.40 -3.82 -17.94
CA GLY A 91 -13.38 -3.36 -18.94
C GLY A 91 -13.14 -1.93 -19.49
N LYS A 92 -12.61 -1.01 -18.68
CA LYS A 92 -12.33 0.39 -19.09
C LYS A 92 -10.84 0.69 -19.28
N ARG A 93 -9.99 -0.19 -18.75
CA ARG A 93 -8.56 0.07 -18.49
C ARG A 93 -7.67 -1.17 -18.65
N GLY A 94 -8.24 -2.34 -18.97
CA GLY A 94 -7.67 -3.56 -19.55
C GLY A 94 -6.49 -4.22 -18.85
N ASN A 95 -5.39 -3.51 -18.77
CA ASN A 95 -4.09 -4.04 -18.49
C ASN A 95 -3.38 -3.09 -17.53
N ILE A 96 -2.73 -3.66 -16.50
CA ILE A 96 -1.86 -2.90 -15.60
C ILE A 96 -0.88 -2.01 -16.39
N CYS A 97 -0.40 -2.48 -17.54
CA CYS A 97 0.57 -1.79 -18.39
C CYS A 97 0.17 -0.39 -18.85
N ASN A 98 -1.12 -0.07 -18.90
CA ASN A 98 -1.60 1.27 -19.29
C ASN A 98 -1.37 2.33 -18.20
N PHE A 99 -0.89 1.92 -17.02
CA PHE A 99 -0.72 2.75 -15.83
C PHE A 99 0.70 2.64 -15.26
N MET A 100 1.64 2.12 -16.04
CA MET A 100 2.97 1.78 -15.58
C MET A 100 4.02 2.68 -16.20
N GLU A 101 4.97 3.09 -15.37
CA GLU A 101 6.19 3.77 -15.78
C GLU A 101 7.41 3.05 -15.14
N PRO A 102 8.37 2.54 -15.93
CA PRO A 102 8.31 2.41 -17.38
C PRO A 102 7.22 1.41 -17.84
N GLU A 103 6.83 1.50 -19.10
CA GLU A 103 5.80 0.62 -19.68
C GLU A 103 6.23 -0.86 -19.67
N CYS A 104 5.23 -1.74 -19.80
CA CYS A 104 5.45 -3.17 -19.96
C CYS A 104 6.26 -3.53 -21.22
N PRO A 105 6.90 -4.72 -21.26
CA PRO A 105 6.87 -5.78 -20.26
C PRO A 105 7.70 -5.45 -19.02
N LEU A 106 7.19 -5.83 -17.85
CA LEU A 106 7.94 -5.71 -16.60
C LEU A 106 9.05 -6.77 -16.60
N ALA A 107 10.30 -6.34 -16.45
CA ALA A 107 11.47 -7.19 -16.35
C ALA A 107 11.73 -7.59 -14.90
N ASN A 108 12.38 -8.74 -14.70
CA ASN A 108 12.79 -9.17 -13.37
C ASN A 108 13.92 -8.26 -12.85
N GLY A 109 13.79 -7.77 -11.62
CA GLY A 109 14.81 -6.95 -10.97
C GLY A 109 14.69 -5.45 -11.25
N GLU A 110 13.74 -5.03 -12.09
CA GLU A 110 13.52 -3.61 -12.40
C GLU A 110 12.47 -2.98 -11.49
N SER A 111 12.55 -1.66 -11.33
CA SER A 111 11.61 -0.87 -10.52
C SER A 111 10.58 -0.17 -11.40
N TYR A 112 9.36 -0.08 -10.89
CA TYR A 112 8.22 0.45 -11.61
C TYR A 112 7.31 1.27 -10.71
N THR A 113 6.62 2.21 -11.33
CA THR A 113 5.56 3.00 -10.72
C THR A 113 4.25 2.69 -11.44
N TYR A 114 3.29 2.16 -10.70
CA TYR A 114 1.89 2.06 -11.09
C TYR A 114 1.15 3.32 -10.63
N GLN A 115 0.38 3.97 -11.50
CA GLN A 115 -0.44 5.13 -11.12
C GLN A 115 -1.84 5.07 -11.75
N LEU A 116 -2.87 5.08 -10.90
CA LEU A 116 -4.27 5.04 -11.31
C LEU A 116 -5.07 6.17 -10.65
N THR A 117 -5.74 6.99 -11.46
CA THR A 117 -6.80 7.90 -10.99
C THR A 117 -8.16 7.27 -11.22
N ALA A 118 -8.90 6.98 -10.15
CA ALA A 118 -10.21 6.32 -10.20
C ALA A 118 -11.26 7.08 -9.37
N LYS A 119 -12.54 6.73 -9.55
CA LYS A 119 -13.66 7.24 -8.76
C LYS A 119 -14.47 6.05 -8.24
N MET A 120 -14.85 6.07 -6.97
CA MET A 120 -15.83 5.11 -6.45
C MET A 120 -17.24 5.67 -6.66
N ILE A 121 -18.05 4.96 -7.46
CA ILE A 121 -19.42 5.39 -7.79
C ILE A 121 -20.38 5.08 -6.63
N SER A 122 -20.13 3.97 -5.93
CA SER A 122 -20.82 3.59 -4.71
C SER A 122 -19.78 3.03 -3.74
N ILE A 123 -19.76 3.55 -2.51
CA ILE A 123 -18.98 3.00 -1.40
C ILE A 123 -19.89 3.03 -0.17
N SER A 124 -20.03 1.88 0.48
CA SER A 124 -20.72 1.72 1.76
C SER A 124 -19.87 0.83 2.67
N TYR A 125 -18.55 1.03 2.62
CA TYR A 125 -17.60 0.07 3.16
C TYR A 125 -16.44 0.73 3.88
N ASP A 126 -16.31 0.37 5.14
CA ASP A 126 -15.15 0.62 5.99
C ASP A 126 -14.43 -0.72 6.18
N GLY A 127 -13.12 -0.75 5.97
CA GLY A 127 -12.34 -1.98 6.11
C GLY A 127 -11.07 -2.02 5.27
N ILE A 128 -10.68 -3.22 4.87
CA ILE A 128 -9.51 -3.51 4.05
C ILE A 128 -9.93 -3.67 2.58
N MET A 129 -9.54 -2.68 1.79
CA MET A 129 -9.57 -2.74 0.34
C MET A 129 -8.25 -3.30 -0.18
N ARG A 130 -8.30 -4.43 -0.87
CA ARG A 130 -7.14 -5.05 -1.52
C ARG A 130 -7.08 -4.67 -2.99
N PHE A 131 -5.97 -4.09 -3.42
CA PHE A 131 -5.59 -3.99 -4.81
C PHE A 131 -4.74 -5.19 -5.21
N VAL A 132 -5.14 -5.90 -6.26
CA VAL A 132 -4.41 -7.05 -6.81
C VAL A 132 -4.14 -6.85 -8.30
N VAL A 133 -2.96 -7.22 -8.73
CA VAL A 133 -2.68 -7.54 -10.14
C VAL A 133 -2.42 -9.02 -10.26
N GLY A 134 -3.37 -9.71 -10.88
CA GLY A 134 -3.20 -11.11 -11.27
C GLY A 134 -2.36 -11.21 -12.54
N ASP A 135 -1.49 -12.21 -12.59
CA ASP A 135 -0.99 -12.73 -13.86
C ASP A 135 -2.05 -13.66 -14.49
N PHE A 136 -1.96 -13.84 -15.81
CA PHE A 136 -2.91 -14.68 -16.56
C PHE A 136 -2.79 -16.19 -16.25
N LYS A 137 -1.88 -16.58 -15.35
CA LYS A 137 -1.74 -17.95 -14.84
C LYS A 137 -2.42 -18.13 -13.47
N GLY A 138 -3.18 -17.12 -13.00
CA GLY A 138 -3.87 -17.13 -11.71
C GLY A 138 -2.97 -16.77 -10.52
N GLY A 139 -1.72 -16.36 -10.77
CA GLY A 139 -0.78 -15.93 -9.74
C GLY A 139 -0.95 -14.46 -9.36
N GLN A 140 -0.85 -14.16 -8.07
CA GLN A 140 -0.81 -12.79 -7.56
C GLN A 140 0.57 -12.16 -7.81
N PHE A 141 0.66 -11.20 -8.73
CA PHE A 141 1.91 -10.50 -9.04
C PHE A 141 2.16 -9.33 -8.08
N LEU A 142 1.21 -8.40 -8.01
CA LEU A 142 1.24 -7.22 -7.13
C LEU A 142 0.01 -7.27 -6.23
N CYS A 143 0.18 -6.92 -4.96
CA CYS A 143 -0.88 -6.93 -3.97
C CYS A 143 -0.58 -5.95 -2.83
N VAL A 144 -1.57 -5.10 -2.54
CA VAL A 144 -1.54 -4.13 -1.45
C VAL A 144 -2.90 -4.14 -0.76
N ASP A 145 -2.90 -4.30 0.55
CA ASP A 145 -4.05 -4.10 1.44
C ASP A 145 -4.04 -2.67 1.94
N ILE A 146 -5.17 -1.97 1.84
CA ILE A 146 -5.33 -0.55 2.17
C ILE A 146 -6.48 -0.41 3.17
N ASN A 147 -6.22 0.25 4.29
CA ASN A 147 -7.25 0.59 5.28
C ASN A 147 -8.05 1.78 4.76
N VAL A 148 -9.33 1.55 4.48
CA VAL A 148 -10.25 2.57 3.95
C VAL A 148 -11.43 2.78 4.88
N ALA A 149 -11.94 4.00 4.89
CA ALA A 149 -13.23 4.35 5.48
C ALA A 149 -13.99 5.28 4.54
N VAL A 150 -15.32 5.23 4.59
CA VAL A 150 -16.17 6.20 3.92
C VAL A 150 -16.10 7.53 4.67
N ALA A 151 -15.89 8.63 3.93
CA ALA A 151 -15.94 9.99 4.47
C ALA A 151 -17.35 10.60 4.40
#